data_AF-A0A1V5S9G1-F1
#
_entry.id   AF-A0A1V5S9G1-F1
#
_cell.length_a   1.000
_cell.length_b   1.000
_cell.length_c   1.000
_cell.angle_alpha   90.00
_cell.angle_beta   90.00
_cell.angle_gamma   90.00
#
_symmetry.space_group_name_H-M   'P 1'
#
loop_
_entity.id
_entity.type
_entity.pdbx_description
1 polymer ?
#
loop_
_entity_poly.entity_id
_entity_poly.type
_entity_poly.pdbx_seq_one_letter_code
_entity_poly.pdbx_strand_id
1 'polypeptide(L)'
;MTIYERLIDLKFGQGVPTLKLIKRYPKHTRQIQEIALMGIPEQRLKKTVRDKTLLKKIITLKKRYPLPRQKGKQRSWLSRLFST
;
A
#
# COMPACT_ATOMS: atom_id res chain seq x y z
N MET A 1 -5.17 -13.31 -12.72
CA MET A 1 -4.58 -12.44 -11.68
C MET A 1 -4.24 -11.10 -12.30
N THR A 2 -4.80 -10.00 -11.80
CA THR A 2 -4.55 -8.66 -12.35
C THR A 2 -3.22 -8.11 -11.83
N ILE A 3 -2.59 -7.20 -12.58
CA ILE A 3 -1.36 -6.49 -12.13
C ILE A 3 -1.60 -5.78 -10.79
N TYR A 4 -2.81 -5.26 -10.57
CA TYR A 4 -3.22 -4.65 -9.32
C TYR A 4 -3.17 -5.60 -8.14
N GLU A 5 -3.78 -6.79 -8.23
CA GLU A 5 -3.73 -7.81 -7.18
C GLU A 5 -2.29 -8.18 -6.82
N ARG A 6 -1.45 -8.38 -7.84
CA ARG A 6 -0.03 -8.73 -7.64
C ARG A 6 0.73 -7.63 -6.91
N LEU A 7 0.56 -6.38 -7.32
CA LEU A 7 1.22 -5.24 -6.69
C LEU A 7 0.70 -4.98 -5.26
N ILE A 8 -0.59 -5.21 -5.01
CA ILE A 8 -1.19 -5.14 -3.67
C ILE A 8 -0.62 -6.22 -2.76
N ASP A 9 -0.52 -7.47 -3.23
CA ASP A 9 0.07 -8.55 -2.46
C ASP A 9 1.55 -8.28 -2.13
N LEU A 10 2.34 -7.83 -3.11
CA LEU A 10 3.73 -7.46 -2.89
C LEU A 10 3.85 -6.33 -1.87
N LYS A 11 3.04 -5.28 -1.96
CA LYS A 11 3.14 -4.13 -1.06
C LYS A 11 2.60 -4.43 0.34
N PHE A 12 1.41 -4.99 0.45
CA PHE A 12 0.68 -5.14 1.70
C PHE A 12 0.78 -6.54 2.31
N GLY A 13 0.81 -7.59 1.48
CA GLY A 13 1.04 -8.97 1.94
C GLY A 13 2.50 -9.23 2.31
N GLN A 14 3.43 -8.86 1.42
CA GLN A 14 4.87 -9.13 1.62
C GLN A 14 5.63 -7.94 2.27
N GLY A 15 5.03 -6.75 2.27
CA GLY A 15 5.63 -5.55 2.85
C GLY A 15 6.75 -4.95 1.99
N VAL A 16 6.68 -5.09 0.67
CA VAL A 16 7.69 -4.54 -0.26
C VAL A 16 7.53 -3.01 -0.34
N PRO A 17 8.62 -2.23 -0.15
CA PRO A 17 8.59 -0.78 -0.28
C PRO A 17 8.20 -0.30 -1.68
N THR A 18 7.48 0.82 -1.77
CA THR A 18 7.06 1.44 -3.04
C THR A 18 8.24 1.68 -3.99
N LEU A 19 9.38 2.15 -3.47
CA LEU A 19 10.57 2.42 -4.28
C LEU A 19 11.13 1.14 -4.93
N LYS A 20 11.10 0.00 -4.22
CA LYS A 20 11.52 -1.30 -4.77
C LYS A 20 10.53 -1.78 -5.84
N LEU A 21 9.24 -1.53 -5.66
CA LEU A 21 8.22 -1.85 -6.67
C LEU A 21 8.40 -1.02 -7.94
N ILE A 22 8.68 0.28 -7.82
CA ILE A 22 8.91 1.15 -8.99
C ILE A 22 10.14 0.70 -9.77
N LYS A 23 11.25 0.37 -9.09
CA LYS A 23 12.45 -0.18 -9.73
C LYS A 23 12.17 -1.49 -10.48
N ARG A 24 11.33 -2.36 -9.91
CA ARG A 24 11.03 -3.68 -10.49
C ARG A 24 9.97 -3.63 -11.60
N TYR A 25 9.06 -2.66 -11.54
CA TYR A 25 7.94 -2.52 -12.46
C TYR A 25 7.81 -1.06 -12.94
N PRO A 26 8.80 -0.54 -13.69
CA PRO A 26 8.83 0.87 -14.10
C PRO A 26 7.63 1.25 -14.99
N LYS A 27 7.15 0.31 -15.83
CA LYS A 27 5.97 0.48 -16.67
C LYS A 27 4.65 0.65 -15.88
N HIS A 28 4.65 0.32 -14.59
CA HIS A 28 3.46 0.33 -13.73
C HIS A 28 3.55 1.37 -12.61
N THR A 29 4.43 2.38 -12.74
CA THR A 29 4.68 3.40 -11.72
C THR A 29 3.41 4.09 -11.23
N ARG A 30 2.50 4.45 -12.13
CA ARG A 30 1.22 5.09 -11.78
C ARG A 30 0.36 4.18 -10.89
N GLN A 31 0.24 2.91 -11.25
CA GLN A 31 -0.54 1.92 -10.48
C GLN A 31 0.10 1.67 -9.10
N ILE A 32 1.43 1.67 -9.03
CA ILE A 32 2.16 1.54 -7.76
C ILE A 32 1.90 2.73 -6.83
N GLN A 33 1.84 3.94 -7.37
CA GLN A 33 1.48 5.14 -6.60
C GLN A 33 0.03 5.07 -6.11
N GLU A 34 -0.91 4.68 -6.97
CA GLU A 34 -2.32 4.49 -6.60
C GLU A 34 -2.46 3.46 -5.45
N ILE A 35 -1.77 2.32 -5.56
CA ILE A 35 -1.70 1.29 -4.52
C ILE A 35 -1.02 1.81 -3.24
N ALA A 36 -0.03 2.69 -3.35
CA ALA A 36 0.58 3.31 -2.19
C ALA A 36 -0.40 4.19 -1.42
N LEU A 37 -1.24 4.94 -2.14
CA LEU A 37 -2.25 5.82 -1.55
C LEU A 37 -3.39 5.04 -0.91
N MET A 38 -3.72 3.83 -1.39
CA MET A 38 -4.73 2.95 -0.76
C MET A 38 -4.41 2.62 0.70
N GLY A 39 -3.12 2.56 1.07
CA GLY A 39 -2.67 2.29 2.42
C GLY A 39 -2.95 3.44 3.41
N ILE A 40 -3.31 4.62 2.92
CA ILE A 40 -3.64 5.77 3.74
C ILE A 40 -5.11 5.68 4.17
N PRO A 41 -5.45 6.03 5.43
CA PRO A 41 -6.83 6.13 5.88
C PRO A 41 -7.62 7.12 5.03
N GLU A 42 -8.88 6.82 4.74
CA GLU A 42 -9.71 7.68 3.88
C GLU A 42 -9.88 9.09 4.44
N GLN A 43 -9.99 9.22 5.78
CA GLN A 43 -10.05 10.52 6.44
C GLN A 43 -8.80 11.38 6.16
N ARG A 44 -7.61 10.77 6.10
CA ARG A 44 -6.38 11.49 5.75
C ARG A 44 -6.34 11.80 4.26
N LEU A 45 -6.74 10.86 3.39
CA LEU A 45 -6.83 11.10 1.95
C LEU A 45 -7.76 12.28 1.63
N LYS A 46 -8.95 12.36 2.27
CA LYS A 46 -9.90 13.46 2.10
C LYS A 46 -9.34 14.83 2.51
N LYS A 47 -8.44 14.85 3.51
CA LYS A 47 -7.79 16.08 3.98
C LYS A 47 -6.60 16.49 3.12
N THR A 48 -5.87 15.54 2.57
CA THR A 48 -4.60 15.79 1.85
C THR A 48 -4.77 15.89 0.33
N VAL A 49 -5.66 15.09 -0.26
CA VAL A 49 -5.88 15.07 -1.71
C VAL A 49 -6.96 16.09 -2.07
N ARG A 50 -6.53 17.22 -2.65
CA ARG A 50 -7.43 18.28 -3.13
C ARG A 50 -8.16 17.89 -4.43
N ASP A 51 -7.56 17.02 -5.24
CA ASP A 51 -8.16 16.53 -6.46
C ASP A 51 -9.27 15.51 -6.17
N LYS A 52 -10.52 15.94 -6.37
CA LYS A 52 -11.73 15.12 -6.15
C LYS A 52 -11.78 13.90 -7.06
N THR A 53 -11.24 13.98 -8.28
CA THR A 53 -11.26 12.87 -9.24
C THR A 53 -10.31 11.76 -8.81
N LEU A 54 -9.10 12.14 -8.40
CA LEU A 54 -8.08 11.24 -7.88
C LEU A 54 -8.56 10.59 -6.57
N LEU A 55 -9.13 11.38 -5.67
CA LEU A 55 -9.71 10.89 -4.42
C LEU A 55 -10.82 9.85 -4.66
N LYS A 56 -11.78 10.16 -5.55
CA LYS A 56 -12.85 9.23 -5.93
C LYS A 56 -12.28 7.94 -6.50
N LYS A 57 -11.26 8.04 -7.36
CA LYS A 57 -10.58 6.88 -7.96
C LYS A 57 -9.91 5.99 -6.89
N ILE A 58 -9.20 6.57 -5.93
CA ILE A 58 -8.58 5.80 -4.84
C ILE A 58 -9.64 5.09 -3.99
N ILE A 59 -10.73 5.78 -3.64
CA ILE A 59 -11.82 5.20 -2.85
C ILE A 59 -12.44 4.01 -3.61
N THR A 60 -12.69 4.17 -4.91
CA THR A 60 -13.19 3.08 -5.77
C THR A 60 -12.21 1.90 -5.82
N LEU A 61 -10.91 2.17 -5.99
CA LEU A 61 -9.89 1.13 -5.98
C LEU A 61 -9.84 0.38 -4.64
N LYS A 62 -9.97 1.09 -3.53
CA LYS A 62 -9.99 0.52 -2.18
C LYS A 62 -11.21 -0.38 -1.93
N LYS A 63 -12.37 -0.01 -2.48
CA LYS A 63 -13.58 -0.86 -2.46
C LYS A 63 -13.42 -2.10 -3.34
N ARG A 64 -12.79 -1.96 -4.51
CA ARG A 64 -12.63 -3.04 -5.49
C ARG A 64 -11.57 -4.07 -5.05
N TYR A 65 -10.50 -3.61 -4.41
CA TYR A 65 -9.40 -4.42 -3.94
C TYR A 65 -9.22 -4.25 -2.43
N PRO A 66 -9.96 -5.00 -1.61
CA PRO A 66 -9.79 -4.96 -0.17
C PRO A 66 -8.36 -5.35 0.17
N LEU A 67 -7.70 -4.51 0.97
CA LEU A 67 -6.34 -4.77 1.41
C LEU A 67 -6.32 -6.05 2.24
N PRO A 68 -5.36 -6.96 2.00
CA PRO A 68 -5.21 -8.12 2.87
C PRO A 68 -5.00 -7.64 4.30
N ARG A 69 -5.66 -8.29 5.28
CA ARG A 69 -5.41 -8.03 6.71
C ARG A 69 -3.90 -8.10 6.90
N GLN A 70 -3.29 -7.01 7.33
CA GLN A 70 -1.88 -7.02 7.70
C GLN A 70 -1.71 -8.11 8.75
N LYS A 71 -1.12 -9.25 8.37
CA LYS A 71 -0.55 -10.17 9.34
C LYS A 71 0.52 -9.33 10.03
N GLY A 72 0.23 -8.92 11.27
CA GLY A 72 1.06 -8.01 12.04
C GLY A 72 2.51 -8.43 11.88
N LYS A 73 3.29 -7.61 11.19
CA LYS A 73 4.73 -7.79 11.13
C LYS A 73 5.19 -7.43 12.52
N GLN A 74 5.21 -8.42 13.41
CA GLN A 74 5.86 -8.39 14.70
C GLN A 74 7.34 -8.13 14.41
N ARG A 75 7.68 -6.86 14.16
CA ARG A 75 9.05 -6.39 14.19
C ARG A 75 9.44 -6.40 15.66
N SER A 76 9.76 -7.61 16.10
CA SER A 76 10.45 -7.94 17.34
C SER A 76 11.86 -7.34 17.27
N TRP A 77 11.94 -6.00 17.38
CA TRP A 77 13.19 -5.28 17.60
C TRP A 77 13.41 -5.05 19.11
N LEU A 78 12.35 -5.17 19.91
CA LEU A 78 12.41 -5.09 21.38
C LEU A 78 12.89 -6.39 22.04
N SER A 79 12.87 -7.54 21.36
CA SER A 79 13.39 -8.80 21.91
C SER A 79 14.91 -8.90 21.96
N ARG A 80 15.63 -7.98 21.30
CA ARG A 80 17.10 -7.90 21.40
C ARG A 80 17.58 -7.03 22.56
N LEU A 81 16.69 -6.30 23.22
CA LEU A 81 17.03 -5.41 24.33
C LEU A 81 16.82 -6.06 25.72
N PHE A 82 16.24 -7.26 25.78
CA PHE A 82 15.97 -7.97 27.04
C PHE A 82 16.64 -9.34 27.14
N SER A 83 17.62 -9.64 26.29
CA SER A 83 18.57 -10.73 26.55
C SER A 83 19.85 -10.13 27.12
N THR A 84 19.81 -9.84 28.41
CA THR A 84 21.01 -9.70 29.26
C THR A 84 20.80 -10.62 30.44
#